data_AF-A0A3B4DGW7-F1
#
_entry.id   AF-A0A3B4DGW7-F1
#
_cell.length_a   1.000
_cell.length_b   1.000
_cell.length_c   1.000
_cell.angle_alpha   90.00
_cell.angle_beta   90.00
_cell.angle_gamma   90.00
#
_symmetry.space_group_name_H-M   'P 1'
#
loop_
_entity.id
_entity.type
_entity.pdbx_description
1 polymer ?
#
loop_
_entity_poly.entity_id
_entity_poly.type
_entity_poly.pdbx_seq_one_letter_code
_entity_poly.pdbx_strand_id
1 'polypeptide(L)'
;MLKRWSLAMVVRRGLMLMVTFCFVSLLYFLTCRPHGNQKHQMFKGPVDDTKYQTLLQEHEEQYHHYATSLTKQIFQLKKALQERRRQLQKSLEQAAVMLPLKLDELGQKSNSELEVFFNRQLDCAEIHLGTNLPNEHALVPFETFTLHSVYQLETGLARHPVQRALRKDLGGALEAALHILNDPQKRNNSQYHRIYSPRDFFEGIFRTEQDKGTLYDLTFRDNTSLDFRRLLFFRPFAPLMKVTEEIIDTSNMLINIIVPLAEKVDSFRQFMHNFRWE
;
A
#
# COMPACT_ATOMS: atom_id res chain seq x y z
N MET A 1 6.51 -12.68 -75.45
CA MET A 1 6.96 -13.75 -74.52
C MET A 1 7.50 -13.25 -73.17
N LEU A 2 7.93 -11.99 -73.02
CA LEU A 2 8.49 -11.49 -71.75
C LEU A 2 7.49 -11.38 -70.57
N LYS A 3 6.21 -11.06 -70.81
CA LYS A 3 5.21 -10.86 -69.73
C LYS A 3 4.90 -12.12 -68.91
N ARG A 4 4.99 -13.31 -69.51
CA ARG A 4 4.76 -14.60 -68.80
C ARG A 4 5.98 -14.98 -67.95
N TRP A 5 7.17 -14.60 -68.40
CA TRP A 5 8.43 -14.87 -67.72
C TRP A 5 8.62 -13.94 -66.50
N SER A 6 8.21 -12.67 -66.60
CA SER A 6 8.19 -11.74 -65.46
C SER A 6 7.18 -12.17 -64.38
N LEU A 7 5.99 -12.61 -64.78
CA LEU A 7 4.98 -13.14 -63.84
C LEU A 7 5.48 -14.39 -63.11
N ALA A 8 6.11 -15.32 -63.83
CA ALA A 8 6.71 -16.50 -63.23
C ALA A 8 7.84 -16.15 -62.23
N MET A 9 8.68 -15.15 -62.54
CA MET A 9 9.71 -14.68 -61.61
C MET A 9 9.14 -13.97 -60.38
N VAL A 10 8.07 -13.18 -60.52
CA VAL A 10 7.42 -12.51 -59.39
C VAL A 10 6.75 -13.54 -58.47
N VAL A 11 6.06 -14.54 -59.02
CA VAL A 11 5.46 -15.63 -58.23
C VAL A 11 6.54 -16.45 -57.51
N ARG A 12 7.65 -16.76 -58.18
CA ARG A 12 8.76 -17.51 -57.57
C ARG A 12 9.46 -16.74 -56.46
N ARG A 13 9.64 -15.43 -56.62
CA ARG A 13 10.18 -14.54 -55.58
C ARG A 13 9.20 -14.37 -54.41
N GLY A 14 7.91 -14.24 -54.68
CA GLY A 14 6.87 -14.21 -53.65
C GLY A 14 6.83 -15.50 -52.84
N LEU A 15 6.91 -16.66 -53.50
CA LEU A 15 6.97 -17.96 -52.82
C LEU A 15 8.20 -18.08 -51.92
N MET A 16 9.38 -17.65 -52.39
CA MET A 16 10.61 -17.67 -51.60
C MET A 16 10.50 -16.77 -50.36
N LEU A 17 9.94 -15.56 -50.51
CA LEU A 17 9.73 -14.65 -49.38
C LEU A 17 8.76 -15.24 -48.34
N MET A 18 7.67 -15.85 -48.78
CA MET A 18 6.71 -16.50 -47.88
C MET A 18 7.34 -17.68 -47.12
N VAL A 19 8.16 -18.49 -47.80
CA VAL A 19 8.88 -19.58 -47.16
C VAL A 19 9.88 -19.04 -46.13
N THR A 20 10.64 -18.00 -46.46
CA THR A 20 11.58 -17.40 -45.50
C THR A 20 10.87 -16.78 -44.30
N PHE A 21 9.72 -16.13 -44.50
CA PHE A 21 8.91 -15.58 -43.41
C PHE A 21 8.33 -16.67 -42.50
N CYS A 22 7.94 -17.81 -43.08
CA CYS A 22 7.48 -18.98 -42.34
C CYS A 22 8.61 -19.58 -41.49
N PHE A 23 9.82 -19.71 -42.03
CA PHE A 23 10.99 -20.17 -41.28
C PHE A 23 11.36 -19.21 -40.15
N VAL A 24 11.35 -17.90 -40.39
CA VAL A 24 11.61 -16.90 -39.33
C VAL A 24 10.53 -16.96 -38.25
N SER A 25 9.26 -17.15 -38.61
CA SER A 25 8.16 -17.31 -37.66
C SER A 25 8.31 -18.60 -36.82
N LEU A 26 8.69 -19.72 -37.43
CA LEU A 26 8.98 -20.96 -36.70
C LEU A 26 10.16 -20.80 -35.74
N LEU A 27 11.25 -20.16 -36.18
CA LEU A 27 12.39 -19.85 -35.32
C LEU A 27 11.99 -18.90 -34.17
N TYR A 28 11.10 -17.94 -34.44
CA TYR A 28 10.53 -17.08 -33.40
C TYR A 28 9.68 -17.88 -32.41
N PHE A 29 8.83 -18.82 -32.85
CA PHE A 29 8.07 -19.70 -31.96
C PHE A 29 8.96 -20.67 -31.15
N LEU A 30 10.09 -21.10 -31.72
CA LEU A 30 11.07 -21.96 -31.04
C LEU A 30 11.91 -21.19 -30.01
N THR A 31 12.25 -19.92 -30.28
CA THR A 31 13.07 -19.07 -29.40
C THR A 31 12.23 -18.31 -28.36
N CYS A 32 10.96 -18.04 -28.66
CA CYS A 32 10.01 -17.37 -27.78
C CYS A 32 8.90 -18.31 -27.29
N ARG A 33 9.21 -19.59 -26.98
CA ARG A 33 8.27 -20.44 -26.24
C ARG A 33 8.46 -20.17 -24.73
N PRO A 34 7.58 -19.39 -24.07
CA PRO A 34 7.63 -19.26 -22.63
C PRO A 34 7.37 -20.64 -22.02
N HIS A 35 8.16 -20.96 -21.00
CA HIS A 35 8.03 -22.15 -20.18
C HIS A 35 6.61 -22.22 -19.58
N GLY A 36 5.72 -22.92 -20.26
CA GLY A 36 4.30 -23.00 -19.94
C GLY A 36 3.77 -24.39 -20.26
N ASN A 37 3.84 -25.26 -19.25
CA ASN A 37 3.01 -26.45 -19.02
C ASN A 37 2.33 -27.09 -20.25
N GLN A 38 2.86 -28.23 -20.72
CA GLN A 38 2.04 -29.41 -21.01
C GLN A 38 2.88 -30.68 -21.25
N LYS A 39 2.76 -31.59 -20.28
CA LYS A 39 2.50 -33.03 -20.45
C LYS A 39 3.39 -33.79 -21.44
N HIS A 40 4.38 -34.45 -20.83
CA HIS A 40 5.05 -35.68 -21.24
C HIS A 40 4.40 -36.44 -22.41
N GLN A 41 5.09 -36.47 -23.54
CA GLN A 41 4.97 -37.52 -24.54
C GLN A 41 6.07 -38.55 -24.26
N MET A 42 5.63 -39.78 -24.06
CA MET A 42 6.30 -40.88 -23.39
C MET A 42 7.21 -41.63 -24.37
N PHE A 43 8.53 -41.50 -24.23
CA PHE A 43 9.52 -42.37 -24.88
C PHE A 43 9.89 -43.48 -23.87
N LYS A 44 9.26 -44.66 -24.01
CA LYS A 44 9.50 -45.82 -23.15
C LYS A 44 10.82 -46.50 -23.53
N GLY A 45 11.86 -46.25 -22.76
CA GLY A 45 13.09 -47.06 -22.70
C GLY A 45 13.21 -47.71 -21.32
N PRO A 46 13.41 -49.04 -21.22
CA PRO A 46 13.32 -49.78 -19.95
C PRO A 46 14.47 -49.53 -18.95
N VAL A 47 15.44 -48.66 -19.28
CA VAL A 47 16.64 -48.41 -18.45
C VAL A 47 16.59 -47.04 -17.76
N ASP A 48 15.81 -46.10 -18.29
CA ASP A 48 15.68 -44.76 -17.72
C ASP A 48 14.55 -44.68 -16.67
N ASP A 49 13.46 -45.43 -16.85
CA ASP A 49 12.32 -45.44 -15.92
C ASP A 49 12.73 -45.81 -14.49
N THR A 50 13.67 -46.74 -14.30
CA THR A 50 14.14 -47.15 -12.96
C THR A 50 14.94 -46.05 -12.28
N LYS A 51 15.79 -45.33 -13.02
CA LYS A 51 16.57 -44.20 -12.49
C LYS A 51 15.69 -42.99 -12.16
N TYR A 52 14.68 -42.73 -12.97
CA TYR A 52 13.68 -41.69 -12.66
C TYR A 52 12.84 -42.09 -11.43
N GLN A 53 12.46 -43.36 -11.32
CA GLN A 53 11.75 -43.87 -10.14
C GLN A 53 12.59 -43.77 -8.86
N THR A 54 13.89 -44.10 -8.90
CA THR A 54 14.76 -43.97 -7.73
C THR A 54 14.96 -42.52 -7.30
N LEU A 55 15.10 -41.58 -8.25
CA LEU A 55 15.22 -40.14 -7.94
C LEU A 55 13.92 -39.57 -7.34
N LEU A 56 12.76 -40.02 -7.81
CA LEU A 56 11.47 -39.62 -7.25
C LEU A 56 11.32 -40.13 -5.82
N GLN A 57 11.69 -41.39 -5.57
CA GLN A 57 11.64 -41.97 -4.24
C GLN A 57 12.57 -41.26 -3.26
N GLU A 58 13.79 -40.90 -3.68
CA GLU A 58 14.73 -40.14 -2.85
C GLU A 58 14.16 -38.75 -2.48
N HIS A 59 13.50 -38.08 -3.42
CA HIS A 59 12.83 -36.81 -3.15
C HIS A 59 11.66 -36.96 -2.17
N GLU A 60 10.83 -37.99 -2.33
CA GLU A 60 9.72 -38.28 -1.42
C GLU A 60 10.23 -38.57 0.01
N GLU A 61 11.32 -39.34 0.13
CA GLU A 61 11.97 -39.62 1.42
C GLU A 61 12.51 -38.33 2.07
N GLN A 62 13.13 -37.44 1.29
CA GLN A 62 13.57 -36.13 1.78
C GLN A 62 12.41 -35.26 2.26
N TYR A 63 11.31 -35.19 1.51
CA TYR A 63 10.11 -34.45 1.92
C TYR A 63 9.48 -35.05 3.18
N HIS A 64 9.43 -36.38 3.29
CA HIS A 64 8.96 -37.08 4.48
C HIS A 64 9.83 -36.78 5.70
N HIS A 65 11.16 -36.80 5.56
CA HIS A 65 12.08 -36.44 6.63
C HIS A 65 11.94 -34.96 7.04
N TYR A 66 11.80 -34.06 6.07
CA TYR A 66 11.62 -32.64 6.35
C TYR A 66 10.29 -32.36 7.06
N ALA A 67 9.19 -32.96 6.60
CA ALA A 67 7.87 -32.82 7.22
C ALA A 67 7.84 -33.41 8.64
N THR A 68 8.47 -34.56 8.87
CA THR A 68 8.56 -35.17 10.21
C THR A 68 9.45 -34.35 11.15
N SER A 69 10.52 -33.74 10.63
CA SER A 69 11.36 -32.82 11.41
C SER A 69 10.60 -31.55 11.81
N LEU A 70 9.92 -30.90 10.87
CA LEU A 70 9.11 -29.71 11.15
C LEU A 70 7.96 -29.99 12.13
N THR A 71 7.27 -31.11 11.99
CA THR A 71 6.20 -31.48 12.92
C THR A 71 6.73 -31.71 14.34
N LYS A 72 7.93 -32.30 14.50
CA LYS A 72 8.63 -32.40 15.79
C LYS A 72 8.99 -31.02 16.35
N GLN A 73 9.52 -30.11 15.54
CA GLN A 73 9.87 -28.75 15.97
C GLN A 73 8.63 -27.98 16.44
N ILE A 74 7.53 -28.04 15.68
CA ILE A 74 6.25 -27.41 16.06
C ILE A 74 5.74 -27.98 17.37
N PHE A 75 5.84 -29.29 17.57
CA PHE A 75 5.42 -29.91 18.82
C PHE A 75 6.29 -29.45 20.01
N GLN A 76 7.61 -29.40 19.84
CA GLN A 76 8.53 -28.91 20.88
C GLN A 76 8.27 -27.44 21.23
N LEU A 77 8.10 -26.58 20.23
CA LEU A 77 7.79 -25.16 20.42
C LEU A 77 6.44 -24.96 21.11
N LYS A 78 5.41 -25.71 20.70
CA LYS A 78 4.09 -25.67 21.36
C LYS A 78 4.19 -26.10 22.82
N LYS A 79 4.96 -27.15 23.12
CA LYS A 79 5.18 -27.60 24.50
C LYS A 79 5.91 -26.54 25.33
N ALA A 80 6.99 -25.97 24.80
CA ALA A 80 7.76 -24.92 25.47
C ALA A 80 6.92 -23.66 25.73
N LEU A 81 6.10 -23.24 24.75
CA LEU A 81 5.16 -22.14 24.92
C LEU A 81 4.11 -22.43 25.99
N GLN A 82 3.55 -23.63 26.00
CA GLN A 82 2.55 -24.02 27.01
C GLN A 82 3.15 -24.10 28.41
N GLU A 83 4.39 -24.57 28.53
CA GLU A 83 5.12 -24.62 29.80
C GLU A 83 5.47 -23.23 30.31
N ARG A 84 5.95 -22.33 29.43
CA ARG A 84 6.20 -20.93 29.77
C ARG A 84 4.91 -20.20 30.14
N ARG A 85 3.80 -20.50 29.47
CA ARG A 85 2.47 -19.97 29.82
C ARG A 85 2.03 -20.44 31.21
N ARG A 86 2.23 -21.72 31.55
CA ARG A 86 1.96 -22.24 32.89
C ARG A 86 2.87 -21.62 33.95
N GLN A 87 4.15 -21.39 33.65
CA GLN A 87 5.07 -20.70 34.54
C GLN A 87 4.65 -19.25 34.78
N LEU A 88 4.28 -18.52 33.72
CA LEU A 88 3.74 -17.17 33.83
C LEU A 88 2.45 -17.15 34.65
N GLN A 89 1.55 -18.09 34.41
CA GLN A 89 0.29 -18.18 35.15
C GLN A 89 0.50 -18.49 36.63
N LYS A 90 1.43 -19.39 36.98
CA LYS A 90 1.83 -19.64 38.37
C LYS A 90 2.50 -18.41 39.01
N SER A 91 3.34 -17.68 38.27
CA SER A 91 3.94 -16.44 38.76
C SER A 91 2.91 -15.33 38.95
N LEU A 92 1.88 -15.30 38.10
CA LEU A 92 0.78 -14.34 38.18
C LEU A 92 -0.17 -14.68 39.33
N GLU A 93 -0.45 -15.95 39.60
CA GLU A 93 -1.20 -16.41 40.77
C GLU A 93 -0.41 -16.16 42.07
N GLN A 94 0.91 -16.39 42.08
CA GLN A 94 1.77 -16.02 43.20
C GLN A 94 1.84 -14.50 43.42
N ALA A 95 1.86 -13.71 42.34
CA ALA A 95 1.80 -12.25 42.38
C ALA A 95 0.42 -11.74 42.84
N ALA A 96 -0.69 -12.38 42.43
CA ALA A 96 -2.05 -11.98 42.77
C ALA A 96 -2.33 -12.02 44.29
N VAL A 97 -1.62 -12.86 45.05
CA VAL A 97 -1.71 -12.93 46.52
C VAL A 97 -1.01 -11.74 47.20
N MET A 98 -0.11 -11.02 46.51
CA MET A 98 0.72 -9.96 47.11
C MET A 98 0.56 -8.56 46.47
N LEU A 99 -0.12 -8.43 45.31
CA LEU A 99 -0.10 -7.23 44.47
C LEU A 99 -1.41 -6.46 44.15
N PRO A 100 -2.62 -6.69 44.73
CA PRO A 100 -3.81 -6.01 44.21
C PRO A 100 -3.77 -4.48 44.24
N LEU A 101 -2.91 -3.85 45.06
CA LEU A 101 -2.80 -2.39 45.12
C LEU A 101 -1.69 -1.80 44.24
N LYS A 102 -0.60 -2.52 43.95
CA LYS A 102 0.65 -1.88 43.48
C LYS A 102 0.87 -1.97 41.96
N LEU A 103 0.24 -2.94 41.29
CA LEU A 103 0.41 -3.14 39.85
C LEU A 103 -0.59 -2.33 39.02
N ASP A 104 -1.79 -2.08 39.56
CA ASP A 104 -2.79 -1.21 38.92
C ASP A 104 -2.30 0.25 38.95
N GLU A 105 -1.69 0.69 40.06
CA GLU A 105 -1.04 2.00 40.15
C GLU A 105 0.18 2.13 39.24
N LEU A 106 1.04 1.10 39.12
CA LEU A 106 2.25 1.20 38.29
C LEU A 106 1.93 1.10 36.79
N GLY A 107 0.97 0.27 36.40
CA GLY A 107 0.50 0.12 35.02
C GLY A 107 -0.34 1.31 34.54
N GLN A 108 -1.23 1.84 35.39
CA GLN A 108 -1.95 3.08 35.10
C GLN A 108 -1.02 4.29 35.07
N LYS A 109 0.01 4.34 35.92
CA LYS A 109 1.00 5.42 35.91
C LYS A 109 1.90 5.36 34.67
N SER A 110 2.34 4.18 34.23
CA SER A 110 3.11 4.07 32.98
C SER A 110 2.27 4.34 31.73
N ASN A 111 1.00 3.92 31.72
CA ASN A 111 0.09 4.20 30.60
C ASN A 111 -0.29 5.69 30.54
N SER A 112 -0.55 6.33 31.68
CA SER A 112 -0.78 7.78 31.73
C SER A 112 0.48 8.56 31.39
N GLU A 113 1.67 8.12 31.79
CA GLU A 113 2.93 8.76 31.41
C GLU A 113 3.20 8.66 29.90
N LEU A 114 2.86 7.52 29.28
CA LEU A 114 2.91 7.34 27.82
C LEU A 114 1.88 8.22 27.10
N GLU A 115 0.65 8.29 27.58
CA GLU A 115 -0.38 9.19 27.04
C GLU A 115 0.05 10.65 27.13
N VAL A 116 0.62 11.08 28.27
CA VAL A 116 1.17 12.41 28.46
C VAL A 116 2.34 12.67 27.50
N PHE A 117 3.22 11.69 27.31
CA PHE A 117 4.31 11.80 26.33
C PHE A 117 3.77 11.98 24.91
N PHE A 118 2.76 11.22 24.52
CA PHE A 118 2.16 11.34 23.19
C PHE A 118 1.43 12.67 22.99
N ASN A 119 0.69 13.15 24.00
CA ASN A 119 0.07 14.46 23.96
C ASN A 119 1.13 15.57 23.83
N ARG A 120 2.26 15.45 24.55
CA ARG A 120 3.38 16.37 24.38
C ARG A 120 3.99 16.32 22.98
N GLN A 121 4.10 15.14 22.37
CA GLN A 121 4.58 14.99 20.99
C GLN A 121 3.61 15.62 19.98
N LEU A 122 2.30 15.51 20.23
CA LEU A 122 1.27 16.18 19.44
C LEU A 122 1.38 17.70 19.52
N ASP A 123 1.63 18.25 20.72
CA ASP A 123 1.81 19.68 20.93
C ASP A 123 3.09 20.22 20.25
N CYS A 124 4.14 19.40 20.20
CA CYS A 124 5.39 19.72 19.51
C CYS A 124 5.31 19.55 17.98
N ALA A 125 4.37 18.74 17.50
CA ALA A 125 4.13 18.57 16.08
C ALA A 125 3.46 19.83 15.53
N GLU A 126 3.82 20.22 14.30
CA GLU A 126 3.36 21.45 13.63
C GLU A 126 1.89 21.37 13.18
N ILE A 127 1.03 20.79 14.01
CA ILE A 127 -0.34 20.44 13.64
C ILE A 127 -1.29 21.62 13.92
N HIS A 128 -1.05 22.32 15.03
CA HIS A 128 -1.89 23.45 15.47
C HIS A 128 -1.16 24.79 15.42
N LEU A 129 0.16 24.80 15.59
CA LEU A 129 1.01 25.98 15.47
C LEU A 129 2.15 25.72 14.49
N GLY A 130 2.34 26.65 13.55
CA GLY A 130 3.49 26.67 12.66
C GLY A 130 4.80 26.70 13.44
N THR A 131 5.84 26.04 12.91
CA THR A 131 7.15 25.99 13.54
C THR A 131 8.11 26.96 12.87
N ASN A 132 9.00 27.55 13.66
CA ASN A 132 10.04 28.41 13.09
C ASN A 132 11.14 27.53 12.47
N LEU A 133 11.29 27.61 11.15
CA LEU A 133 12.31 26.86 10.42
C LEU A 133 13.63 27.64 10.39
N PRO A 134 14.78 26.98 10.61
CA PRO A 134 16.07 27.65 10.61
C PRO A 134 16.46 28.19 9.22
N ASN A 135 16.00 27.56 8.14
CA ASN A 135 16.20 27.99 6.76
C ASN A 135 15.13 27.39 5.83
N GLU A 136 15.11 27.84 4.57
CA GLU A 136 14.19 27.37 3.53
C GLU A 136 14.38 25.89 3.15
N HIS A 137 15.59 25.35 3.31
CA HIS A 137 15.89 23.95 2.99
C HIS A 137 15.46 22.97 4.08
N ALA A 138 15.12 23.46 5.27
CA ALA A 138 14.57 22.66 6.36
C ALA A 138 13.09 22.33 6.16
N LEU A 139 12.43 22.95 5.17
CA LEU A 139 11.04 22.69 4.85
C LEU A 139 10.87 21.30 4.25
N VAL A 140 10.15 20.43 4.96
CA VAL A 140 9.70 19.14 4.44
C VAL A 140 8.36 19.33 3.73
N PRO A 141 8.24 19.04 2.42
CA PRO A 141 7.00 19.19 1.69
C PRO A 141 5.99 18.09 2.03
N PHE A 142 4.72 18.37 1.79
CA PHE A 142 3.66 17.35 1.82
C PHE A 142 3.68 16.51 0.54
N GLU A 143 3.51 15.21 0.69
CA GLU A 143 3.24 14.29 -0.42
C GLU A 143 1.74 13.98 -0.48
N THR A 144 1.18 13.98 -1.69
CA THR A 144 -0.25 13.67 -1.91
C THR A 144 -0.42 12.21 -2.29
N PHE A 145 -1.52 11.60 -1.90
CA PHE A 145 -1.86 10.25 -2.32
C PHE A 145 -3.37 10.06 -2.49
N THR A 146 -3.70 9.09 -3.34
CA THR A 146 -5.04 8.54 -3.54
C THR A 146 -5.01 7.06 -3.14
N LEU A 147 -6.13 6.35 -3.32
CA LEU A 147 -6.19 4.89 -3.07
C LEU A 147 -5.14 4.08 -3.85
N HIS A 148 -4.73 4.57 -5.02
CA HIS A 148 -3.93 3.79 -5.98
C HIS A 148 -2.61 4.42 -6.34
N SER A 149 -2.43 5.71 -6.03
CA SER A 149 -1.23 6.46 -6.40
C SER A 149 -0.71 7.28 -5.25
N VAL A 150 0.62 7.37 -5.16
CA VAL A 150 1.33 8.36 -4.35
C VAL A 150 2.06 9.31 -5.29
N TYR A 151 1.96 10.60 -5.03
CA TYR A 151 2.56 11.69 -5.79
C TYR A 151 3.71 12.28 -4.97
N GLN A 152 4.94 11.99 -5.39
CA GLN A 152 6.14 12.42 -4.66
C GLN A 152 6.83 13.59 -5.37
N LEU A 153 7.06 14.68 -4.64
CA LEU A 153 7.74 15.86 -5.17
C LEU A 153 9.26 15.65 -5.33
N GLU A 154 9.88 14.83 -4.48
CA GLU A 154 11.34 14.61 -4.48
C GLU A 154 11.87 13.99 -5.78
N THR A 155 11.02 13.28 -6.52
CA THR A 155 11.42 12.63 -7.78
C THR A 155 11.72 13.63 -8.90
N GLY A 156 11.37 14.91 -8.72
CA GLY A 156 11.60 15.99 -9.66
C GLY A 156 10.86 15.81 -10.99
N LEU A 157 11.08 16.75 -11.92
CA LEU A 157 10.46 16.70 -13.26
C LEU A 157 11.06 15.61 -14.18
N ALA A 158 12.17 15.00 -13.77
CA ALA A 158 12.93 14.04 -14.57
C ALA A 158 12.39 12.60 -14.46
N ARG A 159 11.58 12.30 -13.43
CA ARG A 159 11.00 10.98 -13.20
C ARG A 159 9.48 11.08 -13.11
N HIS A 160 8.82 9.93 -13.25
CA HIS A 160 7.37 9.88 -13.09
C HIS A 160 7.03 10.14 -11.62
N PRO A 161 6.31 11.22 -11.30
CA PRO A 161 5.99 11.58 -9.91
C PRO A 161 5.02 10.60 -9.26
N VAL A 162 4.37 9.74 -10.06
CA VAL A 162 3.34 8.80 -9.65
C VAL A 162 3.93 7.41 -9.35
N GLN A 163 3.78 6.96 -8.11
CA GLN A 163 4.04 5.57 -7.71
C GLN A 163 2.72 4.81 -7.54
N ARG A 164 2.58 3.65 -8.21
CA ARG A 164 1.34 2.86 -8.29
C ARG A 164 1.08 1.92 -7.10
N ALA A 165 1.85 2.00 -6.02
CA ALA A 165 1.64 1.17 -4.85
C ALA A 165 1.48 2.06 -3.62
N LEU A 166 0.32 1.95 -2.96
CA LEU A 166 0.11 2.53 -1.65
C LEU A 166 1.08 1.85 -0.68
N ARG A 167 2.00 2.61 -0.06
CA ARG A 167 2.86 2.07 1.00
C ARG A 167 1.97 1.47 2.10
N LYS A 168 2.40 0.34 2.68
CA LYS A 168 1.68 -0.34 3.77
C LYS A 168 1.32 0.63 4.92
N ASP A 169 2.17 1.60 5.17
CA ASP A 169 2.02 2.59 6.25
C ASP A 169 0.82 3.54 6.04
N LEU A 170 0.51 3.87 4.78
CA LEU A 170 -0.62 4.72 4.37
C LEU A 170 -1.94 3.95 4.47
N GLY A 171 -1.92 2.66 4.07
CA GLY A 171 -3.09 1.78 4.20
C GLY A 171 -3.58 1.69 5.64
N GLY A 172 -2.65 1.57 6.60
CA GLY A 172 -3.01 1.54 8.02
C GLY A 172 -3.67 2.83 8.53
N ALA A 173 -3.30 4.00 8.01
CA ALA A 173 -3.96 5.26 8.36
C ALA A 173 -5.38 5.35 7.78
N LEU A 174 -5.55 4.92 6.53
CA LEU A 174 -6.86 4.86 5.88
C LEU A 174 -7.82 3.88 6.59
N GLU A 175 -7.32 2.70 6.98
CA GLU A 175 -8.10 1.71 7.72
C GLU A 175 -8.55 2.23 9.09
N ALA A 176 -7.64 2.88 9.84
CA ALA A 176 -7.96 3.51 11.11
C ALA A 176 -9.01 4.61 10.96
N ALA A 177 -8.92 5.42 9.89
CA ALA A 177 -9.90 6.44 9.58
C ALA A 177 -11.29 5.85 9.35
N LEU A 178 -11.38 4.81 8.51
CA LEU A 178 -12.65 4.12 8.26
C LEU A 178 -13.24 3.50 9.53
N HIS A 179 -12.41 2.97 10.42
CA HIS A 179 -12.86 2.45 11.71
C HIS A 179 -13.45 3.56 12.61
N ILE A 180 -12.82 4.73 12.67
CA ILE A 180 -13.29 5.87 13.48
C ILE A 180 -14.55 6.51 12.91
N LEU A 181 -14.66 6.56 11.59
CA LEU A 181 -15.83 7.09 10.88
C LEU A 181 -17.05 6.18 11.03
N ASN A 182 -16.83 4.87 10.98
CA ASN A 182 -17.88 3.86 11.08
C ASN A 182 -18.08 3.37 12.53
N ASP A 183 -17.59 4.11 13.53
CA ASP A 183 -17.71 3.70 14.93
C ASP A 183 -19.18 3.59 15.36
N PRO A 184 -19.65 2.41 15.80
CA PRO A 184 -21.04 2.21 16.18
C PRO A 184 -21.47 3.04 17.40
N GLN A 185 -20.56 3.50 18.26
CA GLN A 185 -20.93 4.33 19.41
C GLN A 185 -21.44 5.71 19.01
N LYS A 186 -20.92 6.28 17.91
CA LYS A 186 -21.37 7.57 17.37
C LYS A 186 -22.71 7.46 16.62
N ARG A 187 -23.14 6.24 16.29
CA ARG A 187 -24.38 5.96 15.54
C ARG A 187 -25.65 6.45 16.24
N ASN A 188 -25.62 6.56 17.57
CA ASN A 188 -26.80 6.87 18.37
C ASN A 188 -27.15 8.37 18.41
N ASN A 189 -26.24 9.27 18.02
CA ASN A 189 -26.39 10.71 18.26
C ASN A 189 -26.70 11.57 17.01
N SER A 190 -26.71 11.02 15.79
CA SER A 190 -26.86 11.86 14.57
C SER A 190 -27.73 11.21 13.49
N GLN A 191 -28.75 11.95 13.03
CA GLN A 191 -29.65 11.61 11.91
C GLN A 191 -28.95 11.49 10.53
N TYR A 192 -27.64 11.77 10.44
CA TYR A 192 -26.84 11.82 9.21
C TYR A 192 -25.69 10.80 9.19
N HIS A 193 -25.84 9.66 9.86
CA HIS A 193 -24.79 8.64 9.91
C HIS A 193 -24.69 7.86 8.58
N ARG A 194 -23.74 8.24 7.74
CA ARG A 194 -23.31 7.49 6.54
C ARG A 194 -22.25 6.47 6.93
N ILE A 195 -22.30 5.30 6.28
CA ILE A 195 -21.21 4.32 6.33
C ILE A 195 -20.19 4.68 5.25
N TYR A 196 -18.96 4.94 5.67
CA TYR A 196 -17.86 5.27 4.76
C TYR A 196 -17.17 4.01 4.25
N SER A 197 -16.90 3.99 2.95
CA SER A 197 -16.16 2.95 2.24
C SER A 197 -14.80 3.50 1.79
N PRO A 198 -13.80 2.65 1.48
CA PRO A 198 -12.58 3.12 0.81
C PRO A 198 -12.85 3.95 -0.44
N ARG A 199 -13.96 3.72 -1.15
CA ARG A 199 -14.35 4.50 -2.34
C ARG A 199 -14.72 5.95 -2.06
N ASP A 200 -15.08 6.24 -0.82
CA ASP A 200 -15.43 7.60 -0.39
C ASP A 200 -14.18 8.42 -0.09
N PHE A 201 -13.01 7.78 0.02
CA PHE A 201 -11.74 8.47 0.13
C PHE A 201 -11.44 9.23 -1.16
N PHE A 202 -11.25 10.54 -1.04
CA PHE A 202 -10.96 11.42 -2.17
C PHE A 202 -9.45 11.54 -2.37
N GLU A 203 -8.77 12.11 -1.39
CA GLU A 203 -7.33 12.28 -1.38
C GLU A 203 -6.83 12.40 0.06
N GLY A 204 -5.53 12.15 0.23
CA GLY A 204 -4.84 12.44 1.47
C GLY A 204 -3.51 13.10 1.19
N ILE A 205 -3.03 13.86 2.16
CA ILE A 205 -1.67 14.39 2.17
C ILE A 205 -0.95 13.85 3.41
N PHE A 206 0.35 13.62 3.29
CA PHE A 206 1.16 13.24 4.43
C PHE A 206 2.52 13.90 4.38
N ARG A 207 3.12 14.06 5.56
CA ARG A 207 4.47 14.59 5.72
C ARG A 207 5.15 13.82 6.82
N THR A 208 6.40 13.42 6.59
CA THR A 208 7.20 12.71 7.59
C THR A 208 8.34 13.59 8.04
N GLU A 209 8.27 14.03 9.28
CA GLU A 209 9.36 14.73 9.97
C GLU A 209 10.23 13.68 10.67
N GLN A 210 11.54 13.70 10.42
CA GLN A 210 12.46 12.65 10.87
C GLN A 210 12.58 12.56 12.41
N ASP A 211 12.25 13.63 13.12
CA ASP A 211 12.37 13.79 14.57
C ASP A 211 11.01 13.71 15.30
N LYS A 212 9.89 13.86 14.60
CA LYS A 212 8.55 13.89 15.21
C LYS A 212 7.65 12.74 14.78
N GLY A 213 7.75 12.30 13.52
CA GLY A 213 6.92 11.26 12.94
C GLY A 213 6.14 11.72 11.71
N THR A 214 5.06 11.01 11.41
CA THR A 214 4.28 11.22 10.18
C THR A 214 2.90 11.80 10.48
N LEU A 215 2.59 12.92 9.84
CA LEU A 215 1.26 13.49 9.81
C LEU A 215 0.50 12.98 8.58
N TYR A 216 -0.76 12.61 8.76
CA TYR A 216 -1.66 12.25 7.68
C TYR A 216 -2.92 13.10 7.79
N ASP A 217 -3.33 13.66 6.66
CA ASP A 217 -4.55 14.42 6.54
C ASP A 217 -5.39 13.79 5.43
N LEU A 218 -6.54 13.26 5.81
CA LEU A 218 -7.37 12.39 4.99
C LEU A 218 -8.71 13.05 4.72
N THR A 219 -9.08 13.16 3.45
CA THR A 219 -10.33 13.76 3.02
C THR A 219 -11.26 12.71 2.43
N PHE A 220 -12.47 12.63 2.98
CA PHE A 220 -13.54 11.74 2.53
C PHE A 220 -14.70 12.55 1.99
N ARG A 221 -15.35 12.05 0.94
CA ARG A 221 -16.58 12.61 0.40
C ARG A 221 -17.73 12.28 1.36
N ASP A 222 -18.49 13.30 1.74
CA ASP A 222 -19.68 13.11 2.54
C ASP A 222 -20.94 13.00 1.67
N ASN A 223 -22.13 13.02 2.30
CA ASN A 223 -23.43 12.82 1.66
C ASN A 223 -23.74 13.81 0.53
N THR A 224 -23.35 15.07 0.67
CA THR A 224 -23.48 16.04 -0.43
C THR A 224 -22.17 16.08 -1.23
N SER A 225 -22.26 16.38 -2.53
CA SER A 225 -21.07 16.47 -3.40
C SER A 225 -20.11 17.61 -3.02
N LEU A 226 -20.53 18.51 -2.13
CA LEU A 226 -19.77 19.68 -1.68
C LEU A 226 -19.29 19.54 -0.22
N ASP A 227 -19.79 18.56 0.53
CA ASP A 227 -19.34 18.33 1.89
C ASP A 227 -18.24 17.28 1.91
N PHE A 228 -17.15 17.61 2.59
CA PHE A 228 -16.04 16.70 2.84
C PHE A 228 -15.85 16.50 4.33
N ARG A 229 -15.49 15.29 4.71
CA ARG A 229 -15.05 14.98 6.06
C ARG A 229 -13.54 14.84 6.08
N ARG A 230 -12.89 15.68 6.87
CA ARG A 230 -11.44 15.71 7.03
C ARG A 230 -11.05 15.06 8.35
N LEU A 231 -10.08 14.15 8.32
CA LEU A 231 -9.51 13.55 9.51
C LEU A 231 -8.01 13.74 9.52
N LEU A 232 -7.53 14.28 10.63
CA LEU A 232 -6.11 14.51 10.86
C LEU A 232 -5.59 13.44 11.81
N PHE A 233 -4.57 12.73 11.36
CA PHE A 233 -3.87 11.73 12.14
C PHE A 233 -2.41 12.10 12.31
N PHE A 234 -1.87 11.73 13.45
CA PHE A 234 -0.45 11.83 13.73
C PHE A 234 0.06 10.48 14.18
N ARG A 235 1.12 10.01 13.54
CA ARG A 235 1.87 8.83 13.92
C ARG A 235 3.23 9.30 14.43
N PRO A 236 3.41 9.45 15.75
CA PRO A 236 4.75 9.54 16.32
C PRO A 236 5.48 8.19 16.11
N PHE A 237 6.63 7.98 16.75
CA PHE A 237 7.30 6.67 16.78
C PHE A 237 6.53 5.62 17.62
N ALA A 238 5.20 5.61 17.50
CA ALA A 238 4.23 4.86 18.28
C ALA A 238 2.95 4.63 17.44
N PRO A 239 1.87 4.08 18.02
CA PRO A 239 0.61 3.88 17.32
C PRO A 239 0.03 5.18 16.73
N LEU A 240 -0.77 5.03 15.68
CA LEU A 240 -1.47 6.14 15.03
C LEU A 240 -2.49 6.77 15.99
N MET A 241 -2.47 8.09 16.11
CA MET A 241 -3.39 8.85 16.94
C MET A 241 -4.28 9.75 16.08
N LYS A 242 -5.55 9.82 16.44
CA LYS A 242 -6.49 10.77 15.86
C LYS A 242 -6.30 12.13 16.52
N VAL A 243 -6.11 13.17 15.73
CA VAL A 243 -5.96 14.55 16.22
C VAL A 243 -7.26 15.31 16.09
N THR A 244 -7.77 15.46 14.86
CA THR A 244 -9.02 16.19 14.59
C THR A 244 -9.92 15.43 13.64
N GLU A 245 -11.21 15.72 13.72
CA GLU A 245 -12.24 15.29 12.78
C GLU A 245 -13.16 16.47 12.53
N GLU A 246 -13.21 16.93 11.30
CA GLU A 246 -13.91 18.14 10.89
C GLU A 246 -14.79 17.84 9.67
N ILE A 247 -15.92 18.53 9.59
CA ILE A 247 -16.77 18.54 8.39
C ILE A 247 -16.55 19.88 7.72
N ILE A 248 -16.12 19.84 6.47
CA ILE A 248 -15.79 20.99 5.64
C ILE A 248 -16.88 21.13 4.59
N ASP A 249 -17.64 22.23 4.69
CA ASP A 249 -18.57 22.67 3.66
C ASP A 249 -17.81 23.53 2.63
N THR A 250 -17.71 23.05 1.39
CA THR A 250 -17.02 23.78 0.31
C THR A 250 -17.91 24.76 -0.44
N SER A 251 -19.20 24.87 -0.11
CA SER A 251 -20.15 25.73 -0.83
C SER A 251 -19.75 27.20 -0.87
N ASN A 252 -19.13 27.71 0.21
CA ASN A 252 -18.72 29.10 0.37
C ASN A 252 -17.21 29.28 0.56
N MET A 253 -16.40 28.28 0.20
CA MET A 253 -14.95 28.34 0.41
C MET A 253 -14.27 29.24 -0.63
N LEU A 254 -13.48 30.22 -0.18
CA LEU A 254 -12.68 31.07 -1.06
C LEU A 254 -11.49 30.28 -1.62
N ILE A 255 -11.43 30.17 -2.95
CA ILE A 255 -10.33 29.50 -3.65
C ILE A 255 -9.36 30.56 -4.18
N ASN A 256 -8.16 30.62 -3.60
CA ASN A 256 -7.08 31.49 -4.06
C ASN A 256 -6.19 30.73 -5.05
N ILE A 257 -6.17 31.14 -6.31
CA ILE A 257 -5.36 30.51 -7.36
C ILE A 257 -4.13 31.39 -7.63
N ILE A 258 -2.94 30.86 -7.33
CA ILE A 258 -1.67 31.53 -7.66
C ILE A 258 -1.23 31.03 -9.04
N VAL A 259 -1.22 31.93 -10.02
CA VAL A 259 -0.81 31.63 -11.39
C VAL A 259 0.46 32.42 -11.71
N PRO A 260 1.54 31.79 -12.22
CA PRO A 260 2.67 32.53 -12.76
C PRO A 260 2.23 33.20 -14.08
N LEU A 261 1.87 34.48 -14.01
CA LEU A 261 1.21 35.21 -15.10
C LEU A 261 2.18 35.94 -16.04
N ALA A 262 3.49 35.70 -15.98
CA ALA A 262 4.40 36.29 -16.96
C ALA A 262 4.01 35.83 -18.38
N GLU A 263 3.48 36.77 -19.18
CA GLU A 263 3.09 36.64 -20.60
C GLU A 263 1.90 35.71 -20.92
N LYS A 264 1.19 35.14 -19.93
CA LYS A 264 0.12 34.14 -20.17
C LYS A 264 -1.26 34.49 -19.61
N VAL A 265 -1.51 35.76 -19.29
CA VAL A 265 -2.79 36.24 -18.72
C VAL A 265 -3.97 35.94 -19.65
N ASP A 266 -3.82 36.20 -20.95
CA ASP A 266 -4.91 36.00 -21.91
C ASP A 266 -5.26 34.53 -22.11
N SER A 267 -4.25 33.65 -22.11
CA SER A 267 -4.46 32.20 -22.17
C SER A 267 -5.17 31.67 -20.92
N PHE A 268 -4.80 32.18 -19.74
CA PHE A 268 -5.48 31.83 -18.50
C PHE A 268 -6.94 32.33 -18.50
N ARG A 269 -7.19 33.55 -18.97
CA ARG A 269 -8.56 34.08 -19.11
C ARG A 269 -9.40 33.21 -20.06
N GLN A 270 -8.83 32.78 -21.19
CA GLN A 270 -9.50 31.90 -22.14
C GLN A 270 -9.77 30.52 -21.53
N PHE A 271 -8.82 29.95 -20.79
CA PHE A 271 -9.02 28.72 -20.03
C PHE A 271 -10.18 28.84 -19.03
N MET A 272 -10.21 29.91 -18.22
CA MET A 272 -11.28 30.13 -17.24
C MET A 272 -12.65 30.30 -17.90
N HIS A 273 -12.72 30.94 -19.08
CA HIS A 273 -13.96 31.01 -19.85
C HIS A 273 -14.44 29.65 -20.38
N ASN A 274 -13.53 28.75 -20.70
CA ASN A 274 -13.85 27.40 -21.17
C ASN A 274 -14.15 26.43 -20.01
N PHE A 275 -13.71 26.75 -18.79
CA PHE A 275 -13.88 25.93 -17.59
C PHE A 275 -15.31 25.99 -17.00
N ARG A 276 -16.33 26.30 -17.80
CA ARG A 276 -17.72 26.37 -17.30
C ARG A 276 -18.15 24.99 -16.80
N TRP A 277 -18.57 24.98 -15.53
CA TRP A 277 -19.14 23.84 -14.82
C TRP A 277 -20.36 23.27 -15.57
N GLU A 278 -20.25 22.05 -16.09
CA GLU A 278 -21.37 21.12 -16.28
C GLU A 278 -21.41 20.15 -15.10
#